data_AF-A0A6P0XYR8-F1
#
_entry.id   AF-A0A6P0XYR8-F1
#
_cell.length_a   1.000
_cell.length_b   1.000
_cell.length_c   1.000
_cell.angle_alpha   90.00
_cell.angle_beta   90.00
_cell.angle_gamma   90.00
#
_symmetry.space_group_name_H-M   'P 1'
#
loop_
_entity.id
_entity.type
_entity.pdbx_description
1 polymer ?
#
loop_
_entity_poly.entity_id
_entity_poly.type
_entity_poly.pdbx_seq_one_letter_code
_entity_poly.pdbx_strand_id
1 'polypeptide(L)' 'MYIINKLRNLITDGRVILLGVIRQEVLSGIRYQEQFIRLREYLRAFSDLQLTTEDYELAAEFFNTCRSHGIQ' A
#
# COMPACT_ATOMS: atom_id res chain seq x y z
N MET A 1 2.79 16.17 16.52
CA MET A 1 2.01 15.24 17.36
C MET A 1 0.63 14.90 16.77
N TYR A 2 -0.10 15.85 16.17
CA TYR A 2 -1.44 15.63 15.59
C TYR A 2 -1.53 14.49 14.55
N ILE A 3 -0.61 14.45 13.57
CA ILE A 3 -0.65 13.44 12.49
C ILE A 3 -0.51 12.01 13.03
N ILE A 4 0.42 11.79 13.96
CA ILE A 4 0.65 10.46 14.56
C ILE A 4 -0.61 9.97 15.28
N ASN A 5 -1.28 10.84 16.03
CA ASN A 5 -2.52 10.48 16.72
C ASN A 5 -3.65 10.21 15.73
N LYS A 6 -3.74 10.98 14.64
CA LYS A 6 -4.74 10.75 13.58
C LYS A 6 -4.52 9.40 12.89
N LEU A 7 -3.28 9.07 12.55
CA LEU A 7 -2.94 7.77 11.94
C LEU A 7 -3.23 6.62 12.90
N ARG A 8 -2.85 6.74 14.18
CA ARG A 8 -3.17 5.73 15.19
C ARG A 8 -4.67 5.49 15.27
N ASN A 9 -5.48 6.55 15.33
CA ASN A 9 -6.93 6.43 15.40
C ASN A 9 -7.50 5.74 14.14
N LEU A 10 -7.02 6.10 12.94
CA LEU A 10 -7.46 5.44 11.71
C LEU A 10 -7.15 3.94 11.72
N ILE A 11 -5.97 3.55 12.23
CA ILE A 11 -5.56 2.14 12.34
C ILE A 11 -6.45 1.41 13.36
N THR A 12 -6.63 1.97 14.56
CA THR A 12 -7.44 1.32 15.61
C THR A 12 -8.92 1.24 15.26
N ASP A 13 -9.42 2.18 14.46
CA ASP A 13 -10.80 2.18 13.99
C ASP A 13 -11.03 1.26 12.76
N GLY A 14 -9.99 0.56 12.28
CA GLY A 14 -10.09 -0.33 11.12
C GLY A 14 -10.33 0.41 9.79
N ARG A 15 -9.99 1.69 9.71
CA ARG A 15 -10.23 2.56 8.54
C ARG A 15 -9.05 2.62 7.57
N VAL A 16 -8.04 1.80 7.79
CA VAL A 16 -6.85 1.71 6.93
C VAL A 16 -6.89 0.39 6.19
N ILE A 17 -6.79 0.49 4.87
CA ILE A 17 -6.66 -0.64 3.96
C ILE A 17 -5.30 -0.55 3.25
N LEU A 18 -4.82 -1.68 2.75
CA LEU A 18 -3.55 -1.76 2.04
C LEU A 18 -3.81 -2.26 0.61
N LEU A 19 -3.11 -1.69 -0.37
CA LEU A 19 -3.05 -2.30 -1.69
C LEU A 19 -2.15 -3.53 -1.62
N GLY A 20 -2.60 -4.65 -2.19
CA GLY A 20 -1.80 -5.89 -2.21
C GLY A 20 -0.41 -5.70 -2.81
N VAL A 21 -0.27 -4.82 -3.82
CA VAL A 21 1.02 -4.48 -4.43
C VAL A 21 1.97 -3.75 -3.48
N ILE A 22 1.47 -2.86 -2.62
CA ILE A 22 2.28 -2.16 -1.61
C ILE A 22 2.72 -3.14 -0.52
N ARG A 23 1.83 -4.05 -0.11
CA ARG A 23 2.16 -5.12 0.83
C ARG A 23 3.29 -5.99 0.30
N GLN A 24 3.19 -6.41 -0.96
CA GLN A 24 4.19 -7.26 -1.60
C GLN A 24 5.54 -6.55 -1.71
N GLU A 25 5.56 -5.30 -2.19
CA GLU A 25 6.80 -4.52 -2.33
C GLU A 25 7.53 -4.31 -0.99
N VAL A 26 6.79 -3.91 0.05
CA VAL A 26 7.34 -3.67 1.39
C VAL A 26 7.94 -4.95 2.00
N LEU A 27 7.36 -6.11 1.71
CA LEU A 27 7.85 -7.39 2.22
C LEU A 27 9.01 -7.94 1.39
N SER A 28 9.03 -7.72 0.06
CA SER A 28 10.05 -8.23 -0.84
C SER A 28 11.43 -7.59 -0.65
N GLY A 29 11.51 -6.37 -0.09
CA GLY A 29 12.78 -5.70 0.22
C GLY A 29 13.53 -6.23 1.44
N ILE A 30 13.00 -7.21 2.18
CA ILE A 30 13.54 -7.62 3.48
C ILE A 30 14.53 -8.79 3.35
N ARG A 31 15.78 -8.54 3.74
CA ARG A 31 16.85 -9.55 3.70
C ARG A 31 16.73 -10.63 4.78
N TYR A 32 16.30 -10.25 5.99
CA TYR A 32 16.31 -11.16 7.16
C TYR A 32 14.93 -11.75 7.41
N GLN A 33 14.85 -13.08 7.46
CA GLN A 33 13.57 -13.80 7.59
C GLN A 33 12.76 -13.40 8.83
N GLU A 34 13.43 -13.16 9.97
CA GLU A 34 12.76 -12.74 11.20
C GLU A 34 12.08 -11.37 11.05
N GLN A 35 12.74 -10.43 10.35
CA GLN A 35 12.17 -9.11 10.07
C GLN A 35 11.00 -9.22 9.11
N PHE A 36 11.10 -10.09 8.10
CA PHE A 36 10.01 -10.36 7.16
C PHE A 36 8.78 -10.89 7.91
N ILE A 37 8.96 -11.90 8.75
CA ILE A 37 7.87 -12.50 9.52
C ILE A 37 7.23 -11.43 10.42
N ARG A 38 8.04 -10.68 11.18
CA ARG A 38 7.52 -9.65 12.07
C ARG A 38 6.71 -8.59 11.33
N LEU A 39 7.21 -8.09 10.20
CA LEU A 39 6.49 -7.07 9.43
C LEU A 39 5.22 -7.64 8.79
N ARG A 40 5.29 -8.87 8.25
CA ARG A 40 4.12 -9.56 7.69
C ARG A 40 3.00 -9.68 8.72
N GLU A 41 3.32 -10.06 9.96
CA GLU A 41 2.32 -10.15 11.02
C GLU A 41 1.70 -8.79 11.37
N TYR A 42 2.47 -7.71 11.41
CA TYR A 42 1.91 -6.37 11.62
C TYR A 42 1.00 -5.93 10.48
N LEU A 43 1.39 -6.20 9.23
CA LEU A 43 0.59 -5.78 8.07
C LEU A 43 -0.73 -6.56 7.97
N ARG A 44 -0.88 -7.74 8.58
CA ARG A 44 -2.15 -8.50 8.58
C ARG A 44 -3.32 -7.76 9.25
N ALA A 45 -3.04 -6.75 10.06
CA ALA A 45 -4.08 -5.89 10.64
C ALA A 45 -4.80 -5.02 9.59
N PHE A 46 -4.20 -4.80 8.41
CA PHE A 46 -4.79 -4.06 7.31
C PHE A 46 -5.43 -5.02 6.32
N SER A 47 -6.72 -4.82 6.02
CA SER A 47 -7.39 -5.54 4.94
C SER A 47 -6.86 -5.09 3.58
N ASP A 48 -6.87 -6.00 2.61
CA ASP A 48 -6.47 -5.66 1.25
C ASP A 48 -7.63 -5.05 0.47
N LEU A 49 -7.38 -3.95 -0.24
CA LEU A 49 -8.31 -3.44 -1.24
C LEU A 49 -8.29 -4.39 -2.45
N GLN A 50 -9.47 -4.87 -2.84
CA GLN A 50 -9.63 -5.63 -4.07
C GLN A 50 -9.58 -4.66 -5.26
N LEU A 51 -8.67 -4.92 -6.19
CA LEU A 51 -8.56 -4.16 -7.43
C LEU A 51 -9.37 -4.84 -8.53
N THR A 52 -10.06 -4.03 -9.33
CA THR A 52 -10.74 -4.49 -10.53
C THR A 52 -9.88 -4.26 -11.77
N THR A 53 -10.30 -4.80 -12.91
CA THR A 53 -9.62 -4.55 -14.20
C THR A 53 -9.57 -3.06 -14.51
N GLU A 54 -10.64 -2.32 -14.21
CA GLU A 54 -10.76 -0.89 -14.46
C GLU A 54 -9.74 -0.06 -13.66
N ASP A 55 -9.39 -0.49 -12.43
CA ASP A 55 -8.34 0.18 -11.65
C ASP A 55 -6.98 0.13 -12.36
N TYR A 56 -6.66 -1.01 -12.98
CA TYR A 56 -5.41 -1.17 -13.74
C TYR A 56 -5.42 -0.38 -15.04
N GLU A 57 -6.54 -0.36 -15.75
CA GLU A 57 -6.71 0.42 -16.98
C GLU A 57 -6.58 1.92 -16.69
N LEU A 58 -7.23 2.40 -15.63
CA LEU A 58 -7.14 3.80 -15.21
C LEU A 58 -5.71 4.18 -14.78
N ALA A 59 -5.02 3.29 -14.06
CA ALA A 59 -3.62 3.50 -13.71
C ALA A 59 -2.72 3.63 -14.97
N ALA A 60 -2.96 2.81 -15.99
CA ALA A 60 -2.24 2.88 -17.26
C ALA A 60 -2.55 4.18 -18.03
N GLU A 61 -3.81 4.63 -18.03
CA GLU A 61 -4.20 5.92 -18.62
C GLU A 61 -3.48 7.10 -17.94
N PHE A 62 -3.46 7.13 -16.61
CA PHE A 62 -2.75 8.16 -15.85
C PHE A 62 -1.25 8.12 -16.09
N PHE A 63 -0.65 6.93 -16.16
CA PHE A 63 0.76 6.80 -16.51
C PHE A 63 1.07 7.39 -17.90
N ASN A 64 0.27 7.07 -18.91
CA ASN A 64 0.43 7.60 -20.27
C ASN A 64 0.25 9.12 -20.32
N THR A 65 -0.72 9.64 -19.55
CA THR A 65 -0.95 11.08 -19.41
C THR A 65 0.26 11.77 -18.77
N CYS A 66 0.80 11.27 -17.67
CA CYS A 66 2.01 11.81 -17.06
C CYS A 66 3.19 11.78 -18.05
N ARG A 67 3.37 10.65 -18.74
CA ARG A 67 4.43 10.46 -19.72
C ARG A 67 4.33 11.41 -20.91
N SER A 68 3.13 11.71 -21.42
CA SER A 68 2.95 12.69 -22.50
C SER A 68 3.35 14.11 -22.09
N HIS A 69 3.38 14.39 -20.79
CA HIS A 69 3.85 15.64 -20.20
C HIS A 69 5.31 15.58 -19.72
N GLY A 70 6.05 14.49 -20.01
CA GLY A 70 7.45 14.32 -19.63
C GLY A 70 7.68 13.92 -18.17
N ILE A 71 6.65 13.46 -17.45
CA ILE A 71 6.72 12.96 -16.07
C ILE A 71 6.82 11.43 -16.11
N GLN A 72 7.75 10.84 -15.34
CA GLN A 72 7.96 9.38 -15.21
C GLN A 72 8.00 8.93 -13.76
#